data_AF-A0A161SVL0-F1
#
_entry.id   AF-A0A161SVL0-F1
#
_cell.length_a   1.000
_cell.length_b   1.000
_cell.length_c   1.000
_cell.angle_alpha   90.00
_cell.angle_beta   90.00
_cell.angle_gamma   90.00
#
_symmetry.space_group_name_H-M   'P 1'
#
loop_
_entity.id
_entity.type
_entity.pdbx_description
1 polymer ?
#
loop_
_entity_poly.entity_id
_entity_poly.type
_entity_poly.pdbx_seq_one_letter_code
_entity_poly.pdbx_strand_id
1 'polypeptide(L)'
;MTTGVSAFYDGISIFYGFDRVMDPALYKPLPDDWIVGVADIVESTKAIAEQRYKAVNMAGAAVIAAVTNALDGREFPFVFGGDGASFAVSPDDLDRASGALAATATWVKHDLDLVMRVALVPIKDIRAQGLDVRVARFGPSKNVSYAMFSGGGLGWAEAAMKRGEFTVAPASVGTYPDLSGLSCRFEEIPSTHGLILSVLVTAAAGADTSAFRSVIEDIIALVERSPNAGRPVPAGGPAMTWPPAGLGYEIRAGRGAKSLSRFRLWVTTRTLFVFVLMRFGISIGGFVPKTYVQQLVENSDFRKYDDSLRMILDCTPDLERALEQRLVAAASEGTVRYGLHRQDAAMMTCFTPSAIRSDHVHFIDGARGGYASAATALKAMSV
;
A
#
# COMPACT_ATOMS: atom_id res chain seq x y z
N MET A 1 26.13 -16.59 13.71
CA MET A 1 25.61 -17.19 12.47
C MET A 1 24.26 -16.56 12.21
N THR A 2 24.21 -15.56 11.32
CA THR A 2 23.03 -14.72 11.02
C THR A 2 22.70 -14.91 9.55
N THR A 3 22.02 -16.01 9.21
CA THR A 3 21.87 -16.45 7.80
C THR A 3 20.45 -16.85 7.37
N GLY A 4 19.41 -16.61 8.17
CA GLY A 4 18.04 -17.08 7.85
C GLY A 4 17.14 -16.11 7.08
N VAL A 5 17.23 -14.80 7.38
CA VAL A 5 16.16 -13.83 7.07
C VAL A 5 16.27 -13.19 5.69
N SER A 6 17.40 -12.54 5.41
CA SER A 6 17.66 -11.89 4.12
C SER A 6 17.62 -12.90 2.98
N ALA A 7 18.15 -14.10 3.19
CA ALA A 7 18.31 -15.09 2.13
C ALA A 7 16.98 -15.56 1.51
N PHE A 8 15.90 -15.70 2.28
CA PHE A 8 14.64 -16.20 1.72
C PHE A 8 13.99 -15.17 0.79
N TYR A 9 13.63 -13.99 1.31
CA TYR A 9 12.91 -12.99 0.51
C TYR A 9 13.81 -12.37 -0.58
N ASP A 10 15.07 -12.08 -0.26
CA ASP A 10 16.04 -11.58 -1.25
C ASP A 10 16.30 -12.63 -2.35
N GLY A 11 16.17 -13.92 -2.02
CA GLY A 11 16.34 -15.04 -2.95
C GLY A 11 15.17 -15.28 -3.90
N ILE A 12 14.03 -14.60 -3.73
CA ILE A 12 12.90 -14.71 -4.66
C ILE A 12 13.19 -13.89 -5.92
N SER A 13 13.16 -14.54 -7.07
CA SER A 13 13.33 -13.86 -8.35
C SER A 13 12.25 -12.81 -8.60
N ILE A 14 12.68 -11.62 -9.01
CA ILE A 14 11.78 -10.55 -9.45
C ILE A 14 11.21 -10.91 -10.82
N PHE A 15 9.89 -10.82 -10.98
CA PHE A 15 9.24 -10.92 -12.28
C PHE A 15 8.75 -9.55 -12.76
N TYR A 16 8.68 -9.40 -14.08
CA TYR A 16 8.21 -8.21 -14.78
C TYR A 16 6.99 -8.56 -15.64
N GLY A 17 6.14 -7.56 -15.90
CA GLY A 17 4.85 -7.74 -16.56
C GLY A 17 3.78 -8.17 -15.55
N PHE A 18 2.80 -7.29 -15.29
CA PHE A 18 1.76 -7.55 -14.30
C PHE A 18 0.72 -8.56 -14.80
N ASP A 19 0.63 -8.79 -16.10
CA ASP A 19 -0.14 -9.87 -16.74
C ASP A 19 0.23 -11.27 -16.20
N ARG A 20 1.45 -11.43 -15.68
CA ARG A 20 1.92 -12.68 -15.10
C ARG A 20 1.56 -12.88 -13.63
N VAL A 21 0.93 -11.89 -12.97
CA VAL A 21 0.71 -11.91 -11.51
C VAL A 21 -0.09 -13.12 -11.03
N MET A 22 -0.88 -13.76 -11.89
CA MET A 22 -1.67 -14.95 -11.56
C MET A 22 -0.94 -16.28 -11.81
N ASP A 23 0.32 -16.27 -12.25
CA ASP A 23 1.12 -17.47 -12.43
C ASP A 23 1.56 -18.05 -11.07
N PRO A 24 1.02 -19.21 -10.63
CA PRO A 24 1.33 -19.78 -9.33
C PRO A 24 2.80 -20.21 -9.20
N ALA A 25 3.52 -20.42 -10.31
CA ALA A 25 4.93 -20.79 -10.27
C ALA A 25 5.85 -19.66 -9.76
N LEU A 26 5.37 -18.41 -9.83
CA LEU A 26 6.07 -17.23 -9.32
C LEU A 26 6.02 -17.12 -7.80
N TYR A 27 5.06 -17.77 -7.15
CA TYR A 27 4.83 -17.65 -5.71
C TYR A 27 5.59 -18.73 -4.94
N LYS A 28 6.29 -18.32 -3.89
CA LYS A 28 6.96 -19.21 -2.94
C LYS A 28 6.23 -19.20 -1.60
N PRO A 29 5.93 -20.38 -1.02
CA PRO A 29 5.33 -20.43 0.31
C PRO A 29 6.28 -19.80 1.33
N LEU A 30 5.73 -19.01 2.26
CA LEU A 30 6.51 -18.50 3.38
C LEU A 30 6.97 -19.65 4.29
N PRO A 31 8.14 -19.55 4.94
CA PRO A 31 8.58 -20.55 5.91
C PRO A 31 7.63 -20.68 7.11
N ASP A 32 7.58 -21.87 7.71
CA ASP A 32 6.61 -22.24 8.75
C ASP A 32 6.71 -21.42 10.04
N ASP A 33 7.91 -20.91 10.32
CA ASP A 33 8.26 -20.12 11.50
C ASP A 33 8.05 -18.61 11.30
N TRP A 34 7.63 -18.18 10.10
CA TRP A 34 7.35 -16.78 9.82
C TRP A 34 6.04 -16.29 10.44
N ILE A 35 5.94 -14.96 10.53
CA ILE A 35 4.82 -14.26 11.12
C ILE A 35 4.28 -13.26 10.10
N VAL A 36 2.96 -13.25 9.92
CA VAL A 36 2.22 -12.29 9.11
C VAL A 36 1.77 -11.14 10.01
N GLY A 37 2.18 -9.92 9.66
CA GLY A 37 1.66 -8.70 10.27
C GLY A 37 0.50 -8.15 9.45
N VAL A 38 -0.58 -7.76 10.12
CA VAL A 38 -1.71 -7.06 9.50
C VAL A 38 -2.08 -5.84 10.35
N ALA A 39 -2.49 -4.78 9.67
CA ALA A 39 -2.94 -3.54 10.29
C ALA A 39 -4.05 -2.89 9.46
N ASP A 40 -5.09 -2.38 10.10
CA ASP A 40 -6.15 -1.60 9.45
C ASP A 40 -6.72 -0.50 10.37
N ILE A 41 -7.27 0.56 9.77
CA ILE A 41 -8.00 1.61 10.49
C ILE A 41 -9.43 1.16 10.81
N VAL A 42 -9.81 1.32 12.07
CA VAL A 42 -11.18 1.12 12.54
C VAL A 42 -12.07 2.26 12.03
N GLU A 43 -13.23 1.90 11.48
CA GLU A 43 -14.18 2.86 10.90
C GLU A 43 -13.55 3.81 9.86
N SER A 44 -12.61 3.30 9.05
CA SER A 44 -11.93 4.08 8.00
C SER A 44 -12.94 4.78 7.06
N THR A 45 -14.06 4.13 6.75
CA THR A 45 -15.16 4.67 5.94
C THR A 45 -15.77 5.95 6.52
N LYS A 46 -15.92 6.02 7.84
CA LYS A 46 -16.43 7.22 8.53
C LYS A 46 -15.44 8.36 8.46
N ALA A 47 -14.16 8.08 8.74
CA ALA A 47 -13.10 9.07 8.61
C ALA A 47 -12.96 9.58 7.16
N ILE A 48 -13.14 8.71 6.17
CA ILE A 48 -13.15 9.07 4.74
C ILE A 48 -14.34 9.99 4.42
N ALA A 49 -15.54 9.69 4.93
CA ALA A 49 -16.72 10.54 4.76
C ALA A 49 -16.52 11.94 5.36
N GLU A 50 -15.72 12.04 6.43
CA GLU A 50 -15.27 13.30 7.04
C GLU A 50 -14.08 13.96 6.30
N GLN A 51 -13.74 13.51 5.09
CA GLN A 51 -12.62 14.02 4.27
C GLN A 51 -11.23 13.83 4.92
N ARG A 52 -11.08 12.86 5.84
CA ARG A 52 -9.81 12.54 6.51
C ARG A 52 -9.02 11.45 5.82
N TYR A 53 -9.31 11.15 4.56
CA TYR A 53 -8.67 10.09 3.77
C TYR A 53 -7.13 10.23 3.70
N LYS A 54 -6.56 11.45 3.73
CA LYS A 54 -5.10 11.65 3.79
C LYS A 54 -4.50 11.14 5.10
N ALA A 55 -5.22 11.31 6.22
CA ALA A 55 -4.79 10.78 7.50
C ALA A 55 -4.86 9.25 7.53
N VAL A 56 -5.91 8.67 6.92
CA VAL A 56 -6.10 7.22 6.78
C VAL A 56 -4.96 6.58 5.98
N ASN A 57 -4.65 7.13 4.81
CA ASN A 57 -3.51 6.70 3.98
C ASN A 57 -2.16 6.88 4.68
N MET A 58 -1.95 8.01 5.36
CA MET A 58 -0.75 8.22 6.15
C MET A 58 -0.60 7.16 7.23
N ALA A 59 -1.68 6.78 7.90
CA ALA A 59 -1.65 5.74 8.92
C ALA A 59 -1.29 4.38 8.33
N GLY A 60 -1.91 3.98 7.21
CA GLY A 60 -1.56 2.72 6.54
C GLY A 60 -0.10 2.66 6.08
N ALA A 61 0.42 3.74 5.50
CA ALA A 61 1.81 3.82 5.07
C ALA A 61 2.80 3.91 6.25
N ALA A 62 2.37 4.47 7.39
CA ALA A 62 3.18 4.53 8.60
C ALA A 62 3.55 3.15 9.14
N VAL A 63 2.69 2.14 8.95
CA VAL A 63 3.01 0.75 9.30
C VAL A 63 4.25 0.27 8.55
N ILE A 64 4.26 0.47 7.23
CA ILE A 64 5.38 0.04 6.36
C ILE A 64 6.65 0.80 6.70
N ALA A 65 6.56 2.13 6.87
CA ALA A 65 7.70 2.96 7.23
C ALA A 65 8.29 2.58 8.60
N ALA A 66 7.44 2.39 9.62
CA ALA A 66 7.86 2.04 10.97
C ALA A 66 8.55 0.67 11.01
N VAL A 67 7.99 -0.34 10.34
CA VAL A 67 8.61 -1.67 10.27
C VAL A 67 9.91 -1.60 9.49
N THR A 68 9.95 -0.93 8.32
CA THR A 68 11.19 -0.77 7.54
C THR A 68 12.32 -0.17 8.38
N ASN A 69 12.03 0.91 9.11
CA ASN A 69 13.03 1.58 9.93
C ASN A 69 13.44 0.73 11.14
N ALA A 70 12.51 0.01 11.77
CA ALA A 70 12.83 -0.92 12.86
C ALA A 70 13.70 -2.11 12.41
N LEU A 71 13.61 -2.49 11.13
CA LEU A 71 14.43 -3.53 10.51
C LEU A 71 15.72 -2.99 9.88
N ASP A 72 16.15 -1.77 10.25
CA ASP A 72 17.37 -1.12 9.75
C ASP A 72 17.41 -0.99 8.22
N GLY A 73 16.24 -0.85 7.58
CA GLY A 73 16.09 -0.71 6.13
C GLY A 73 16.21 -2.02 5.34
N ARG A 74 16.20 -3.18 6.00
CA ARG A 74 16.14 -4.50 5.33
C ARG A 74 14.84 -4.65 4.56
N GLU A 75 14.90 -5.30 3.39
CA GLU A 75 13.70 -5.63 2.61
C GLU A 75 12.88 -6.70 3.32
N PHE A 76 11.56 -6.52 3.31
CA PHE A 76 10.59 -7.51 3.78
C PHE A 76 9.34 -7.40 2.88
N PRO A 77 8.56 -8.49 2.72
CA PRO A 77 7.38 -8.45 1.88
C PRO A 77 6.26 -7.66 2.55
N PHE A 78 5.71 -6.66 1.86
CA PHE A 78 4.56 -5.89 2.30
C PHE A 78 3.61 -5.55 1.14
N VAL A 79 2.35 -5.27 1.49
CA VAL A 79 1.32 -4.70 0.62
C VAL A 79 0.62 -3.57 1.35
N PHE A 80 0.48 -2.43 0.68
CA PHE A 80 -0.30 -1.29 1.15
C PHE A 80 -1.75 -1.38 0.69
N GLY A 81 -2.70 -1.32 1.63
CA GLY A 81 -4.14 -1.48 1.39
C GLY A 81 -4.95 -0.18 1.33
N GLY A 82 -4.33 0.99 1.47
CA GLY A 82 -5.03 2.28 1.56
C GLY A 82 -5.26 2.71 3.01
N ASP A 83 -6.01 1.93 3.78
CA ASP A 83 -6.30 2.18 5.20
C ASP A 83 -5.54 1.25 6.15
N GLY A 84 -4.52 0.58 5.62
CA GLY A 84 -3.81 -0.47 6.32
C GLY A 84 -2.64 -1.01 5.52
N ALA A 85 -1.98 -2.01 6.08
CA ALA A 85 -0.92 -2.74 5.42
C ALA A 85 -0.86 -4.17 5.94
N SER A 86 -0.39 -5.06 5.07
CA SER A 86 -0.08 -6.45 5.41
C SER A 86 1.36 -6.73 5.04
N PHE A 87 2.04 -7.56 5.82
CA PHE A 87 3.44 -7.88 5.60
C PHE A 87 3.81 -9.22 6.24
N ALA A 88 5.01 -9.72 5.97
CA ALA A 88 5.55 -10.87 6.68
C ALA A 88 6.98 -10.62 7.16
N VAL A 89 7.31 -11.15 8.33
CA VAL A 89 8.63 -11.06 8.95
C VAL A 89 9.09 -12.42 9.44
N SER A 90 10.42 -12.55 9.53
CA SER A 90 11.07 -13.69 10.15
C SER A 90 10.87 -13.69 11.67
N PRO A 91 11.07 -14.83 12.36
CA PRO A 91 11.07 -14.87 13.81
C PRO A 91 12.12 -13.95 14.46
N ASP A 92 13.28 -13.74 13.81
CA ASP A 92 14.35 -12.86 14.31
C ASP A 92 13.93 -11.37 14.33
N ASP A 93 12.96 -10.99 13.50
CA ASP A 93 12.45 -9.63 13.37
C ASP A 93 11.16 -9.38 14.15
N LEU A 94 10.59 -10.42 14.75
CA LEU A 94 9.27 -10.39 15.38
C LEU A 94 9.16 -9.29 16.44
N ASP A 95 10.12 -9.23 17.37
CA ASP A 95 10.09 -8.26 18.47
C ASP A 95 10.20 -6.82 17.97
N ARG A 96 11.03 -6.59 16.94
CA ARG A 96 11.21 -5.27 16.31
C ARG A 96 9.95 -4.83 15.58
N ALA A 97 9.34 -5.73 14.81
CA ALA A 97 8.09 -5.49 14.11
C ALA A 97 6.94 -5.24 15.10
N SER A 98 6.84 -6.03 16.17
CA SER A 98 5.86 -5.87 17.24
C SER A 98 5.96 -4.50 17.92
N GLY A 99 7.18 -4.09 18.29
CA GLY A 99 7.43 -2.76 18.85
C GLY A 99 7.05 -1.62 17.91
N ALA A 100 7.39 -1.75 16.62
CA ALA A 100 7.01 -0.78 15.58
C ALA A 100 5.49 -0.66 15.42
N LEU A 101 4.76 -1.79 15.38
CA LEU A 101 3.30 -1.81 15.31
C LEU A 101 2.65 -1.17 16.53
N ALA A 102 3.10 -1.54 17.73
CA ALA A 102 2.60 -1.00 19.00
C ALA A 102 2.78 0.53 19.09
N ALA A 103 3.95 1.03 18.69
CA ALA A 103 4.24 2.46 18.63
C ALA A 103 3.38 3.15 17.56
N THR A 104 3.22 2.53 16.39
CA THR A 104 2.39 3.07 15.30
C THR A 104 0.92 3.18 15.71
N ALA A 105 0.34 2.15 16.32
CA ALA A 105 -1.03 2.21 16.81
C ALA A 105 -1.26 3.34 17.84
N THR A 106 -0.27 3.59 18.70
CA THR A 106 -0.28 4.69 19.68
C THR A 106 -0.23 6.05 18.98
N TRP A 107 0.68 6.22 18.03
CA TRP A 107 0.81 7.46 17.26
C TRP A 107 -0.43 7.75 16.41
N VAL A 108 -1.01 6.75 15.73
CA VAL A 108 -2.25 6.91 14.96
C VAL A 108 -3.38 7.40 15.86
N LYS A 109 -3.50 6.88 17.08
CA LYS A 109 -4.48 7.34 18.06
C LYS A 109 -4.26 8.78 18.51
N HIS A 110 -3.05 9.13 18.90
CA HIS A 110 -2.79 10.41 19.57
C HIS A 110 -2.48 11.57 18.63
N ASP A 111 -1.86 11.30 17.49
CA ASP A 111 -1.42 12.34 16.54
C ASP A 111 -2.34 12.44 15.33
N LEU A 112 -3.01 11.35 14.92
CA LEU A 112 -3.96 11.35 13.80
C LEU A 112 -5.42 11.28 14.23
N ASP A 113 -5.72 11.05 15.51
CA ASP A 113 -7.09 10.89 16.03
C ASP A 113 -7.88 9.82 15.24
N LEU A 114 -7.23 8.67 15.02
CA LEU A 114 -7.78 7.49 14.37
C LEU A 114 -7.46 6.25 15.23
N VAL A 115 -8.22 5.17 15.09
CA VAL A 115 -7.90 3.91 15.80
C VAL A 115 -7.36 2.91 14.79
N MET A 116 -6.19 2.33 15.08
CA MET A 116 -5.59 1.28 14.27
C MET A 116 -5.64 -0.05 15.03
N ARG A 117 -6.14 -1.09 14.36
CA ARG A 117 -5.96 -2.48 14.79
C ARG A 117 -4.66 -3.00 14.18
N VAL A 118 -3.91 -3.75 14.98
CA VAL A 118 -2.64 -4.38 14.58
C VAL A 118 -2.60 -5.80 15.14
N ALA A 119 -2.15 -6.75 14.35
CA ALA A 119 -1.98 -8.14 14.78
C ALA A 119 -0.74 -8.79 14.14
N LEU A 120 -0.21 -9.80 14.82
CA LEU A 120 0.91 -10.62 14.38
C LEU A 120 0.50 -12.09 14.45
N VAL A 121 0.28 -12.69 13.28
CA VAL A 121 -0.33 -14.01 13.10
C VAL A 121 0.73 -15.00 12.60
N PRO A 122 1.07 -16.05 13.37
CA PRO A 122 2.02 -17.05 12.91
C PRO A 122 1.50 -17.84 11.69
N ILE A 123 2.38 -18.17 10.74
CA ILE A 123 2.02 -18.93 9.53
C ILE A 123 1.39 -20.29 9.88
N LYS A 124 1.87 -20.96 10.93
CA LYS A 124 1.29 -22.21 11.43
C LYS A 124 -0.20 -22.12 11.76
N ASP A 125 -0.66 -20.98 12.30
CA ASP A 125 -2.05 -20.78 12.70
C ASP A 125 -2.93 -20.56 11.46
N ILE A 126 -2.40 -19.88 10.44
CA ILE A 126 -3.04 -19.75 9.12
C ILE A 126 -3.19 -21.13 8.47
N ARG A 127 -2.12 -21.94 8.48
CA ARG A 127 -2.12 -23.29 7.89
C ARG A 127 -3.00 -24.28 8.62
N ALA A 128 -3.20 -24.10 9.93
CA ALA A 128 -4.17 -24.88 10.68
C ALA A 128 -5.62 -24.69 10.17
N GLN A 129 -5.90 -23.63 9.41
CA GLN A 129 -7.19 -23.38 8.75
C GLN A 129 -7.25 -23.92 7.31
N GLY A 130 -6.23 -24.65 6.86
CA GLY A 130 -6.14 -25.14 5.48
C GLY A 130 -5.77 -24.08 4.44
N LEU A 131 -5.29 -22.91 4.89
CA LEU A 131 -4.83 -21.81 4.04
C LEU A 131 -3.31 -21.72 4.01
N ASP A 132 -2.75 -20.92 3.11
CA ASP A 132 -1.31 -20.68 3.04
C ASP A 132 -1.03 -19.19 2.80
N VAL A 133 0.22 -18.77 3.01
CA VAL A 133 0.69 -17.47 2.55
C VAL A 133 1.93 -17.68 1.71
N ARG A 134 1.80 -17.28 0.45
CA ARG A 134 2.85 -17.36 -0.55
C ARG A 134 3.16 -15.98 -1.05
N VAL A 135 4.41 -15.74 -1.41
CA VAL A 135 4.89 -14.45 -1.83
C VAL A 135 5.62 -14.54 -3.17
N ALA A 136 5.41 -13.53 -4.02
CA ALA A 136 6.17 -13.29 -5.23
C ALA A 136 6.68 -11.83 -5.24
N ARG A 137 7.71 -11.53 -6.04
CA ARG A 137 8.27 -10.18 -6.15
C ARG A 137 8.02 -9.60 -7.53
N PHE A 138 7.14 -8.60 -7.60
CA PHE A 138 6.84 -7.87 -8.84
C PHE A 138 7.70 -6.62 -8.95
N GLY A 139 8.43 -6.47 -10.06
CA GLY A 139 9.18 -5.26 -10.38
C GLY A 139 8.38 -4.34 -11.30
N PRO A 140 7.73 -3.26 -10.81
CA PRO A 140 7.14 -2.26 -11.71
C PRO A 140 8.23 -1.46 -12.45
N SER A 141 9.44 -1.42 -11.89
CA SER A 141 10.64 -0.81 -12.46
C SER A 141 11.88 -1.64 -12.09
N LYS A 142 13.04 -1.23 -12.59
CA LYS A 142 14.34 -1.80 -12.17
C LYS A 142 14.80 -1.33 -10.78
N ASN A 143 14.10 -0.38 -10.17
CA ASN A 143 14.56 0.29 -8.96
C ASN A 143 13.90 -0.25 -7.69
N VAL A 144 12.71 -0.85 -7.79
CA VAL A 144 11.93 -1.37 -6.66
C VAL A 144 11.27 -2.69 -7.02
N SER A 145 10.95 -3.49 -6.00
CA SER A 145 10.07 -4.66 -6.11
C SER A 145 9.00 -4.62 -5.03
N TYR A 146 7.76 -4.94 -5.40
CA TYR A 146 6.63 -5.07 -4.49
C TYR A 146 6.29 -6.54 -4.27
N ALA A 147 5.95 -6.88 -3.03
CA ALA A 147 5.43 -8.21 -2.73
C ALA A 147 4.03 -8.36 -3.32
N MET A 148 3.77 -9.53 -3.88
CA MET A 148 2.45 -10.03 -4.21
C MET A 148 2.19 -11.24 -3.36
N PHE A 149 0.98 -11.41 -2.86
CA PHE A 149 0.65 -12.53 -2.01
C PHE A 149 -0.52 -13.36 -2.54
N SER A 150 -0.45 -14.67 -2.28
CA SER A 150 -1.50 -15.63 -2.61
C SER A 150 -1.61 -16.72 -1.53
N GLY A 151 -2.72 -17.47 -1.53
CA GLY A 151 -2.95 -18.64 -0.67
C GLY A 151 -4.12 -18.50 0.30
N GLY A 152 -4.80 -17.36 0.31
CA GLY A 152 -5.97 -17.05 1.14
C GLY A 152 -5.65 -16.66 2.57
N GLY A 153 -4.40 -16.85 3.00
CA GLY A 153 -3.99 -16.67 4.38
C GLY A 153 -3.98 -15.22 4.86
N LEU A 154 -3.76 -14.24 3.98
CA LEU A 154 -3.80 -12.82 4.37
C LEU A 154 -5.21 -12.35 4.64
N GLY A 155 -6.16 -12.74 3.77
CA GLY A 155 -7.57 -12.44 3.99
C GLY A 155 -8.08 -13.04 5.31
N TRP A 156 -7.63 -14.26 5.66
CA TRP A 156 -7.96 -14.86 6.95
C TRP A 156 -7.28 -14.15 8.13
N ALA A 157 -6.00 -13.80 8.02
CA ALA A 157 -5.27 -13.08 9.07
C ALA A 157 -5.90 -11.71 9.36
N GLU A 158 -6.29 -10.98 8.31
CA GLU A 158 -7.06 -9.74 8.44
C GLU A 158 -8.37 -10.00 9.18
N ALA A 159 -9.16 -11.00 8.77
CA ALA A 159 -10.41 -11.36 9.43
C ALA A 159 -10.21 -11.76 10.91
N ALA A 160 -9.15 -12.49 11.25
CA ALA A 160 -8.80 -12.87 12.61
C ALA A 160 -8.48 -11.64 13.47
N MET A 161 -7.69 -10.70 12.96
CA MET A 161 -7.45 -9.41 13.60
C MET A 161 -8.75 -8.65 13.86
N LYS A 162 -9.71 -8.65 12.91
CA LYS A 162 -11.01 -7.97 13.11
C LYS A 162 -11.85 -8.60 14.22
N ARG A 163 -11.64 -9.89 14.52
CA ARG A 163 -12.26 -10.59 15.67
C ARG A 163 -11.50 -10.36 16.99
N GLY A 164 -10.39 -9.61 16.97
CA GLY A 164 -9.56 -9.34 18.14
C GLY A 164 -8.50 -10.40 18.44
N GLU A 165 -8.35 -11.40 17.56
CA GLU A 165 -7.33 -12.44 17.70
C GLU A 165 -5.94 -11.88 17.35
N PHE A 166 -4.89 -12.44 17.96
CA PHE A 166 -3.48 -12.09 17.68
C PHE A 166 -3.12 -10.59 17.85
N THR A 167 -3.95 -9.85 18.58
CA THR A 167 -3.81 -8.39 18.74
C THR A 167 -2.48 -8.02 19.39
N VAL A 168 -1.79 -7.04 18.81
CA VAL A 168 -0.64 -6.38 19.43
C VAL A 168 -1.15 -5.20 20.26
N ALA A 169 -0.81 -5.18 21.55
CA ALA A 169 -1.22 -4.09 22.43
C ALA A 169 -0.52 -2.78 22.01
N PRO A 170 -1.24 -1.64 21.97
CA PRO A 170 -0.61 -0.34 21.76
C PRO A 170 0.47 -0.06 22.82
N ALA A 171 1.53 0.60 22.40
CA ALA A 171 2.60 1.05 23.29
C ALA A 171 2.10 2.12 24.29
N SER A 172 2.94 2.42 25.28
CA SER A 172 2.66 3.49 26.23
C SER A 172 2.57 4.85 25.52
N VAL A 173 1.67 5.72 26.00
CA VAL A 173 1.52 7.08 25.45
C VAL A 173 2.85 7.83 25.52
N GLY A 174 3.23 8.47 24.42
CA GLY A 174 4.54 9.12 24.28
C GLY A 174 5.62 8.22 23.63
N THR A 175 5.29 6.96 23.34
CA THR A 175 6.09 6.13 22.44
C THR A 175 5.79 6.53 20.99
N TYR A 176 6.85 6.76 20.20
CA TYR A 176 6.72 7.16 18.81
C TYR A 176 7.40 6.15 17.88
N PRO A 177 6.77 5.77 16.76
CA PRO A 177 7.44 5.00 15.73
C PRO A 177 8.48 5.87 15.01
N ASP A 178 9.52 5.24 14.43
CA ASP A 178 10.39 5.93 13.49
C ASP A 178 9.73 5.97 12.11
N LEU A 179 9.22 7.14 11.73
CA LEU A 179 8.60 7.38 10.42
C LEU A 179 9.52 8.19 9.50
N SER A 180 10.83 8.16 9.75
CA SER A 180 11.81 8.79 8.87
C SER A 180 11.64 8.31 7.43
N GLY A 181 11.55 9.26 6.49
CA GLY A 181 11.32 8.99 5.08
C GLY A 181 9.85 9.01 4.64
N LEU A 182 8.88 8.92 5.57
CA LEU A 182 7.46 9.02 5.24
C LEU A 182 7.04 10.47 4.98
N SER A 183 6.34 10.72 3.87
CA SER A 183 5.85 12.05 3.53
C SER A 183 4.65 12.03 2.58
N CYS A 184 3.92 13.14 2.52
CA CYS A 184 2.79 13.37 1.62
C CYS A 184 2.97 14.77 0.99
N ARG A 185 3.93 14.90 0.06
CA ARG A 185 4.37 16.20 -0.47
C ARG A 185 3.73 16.61 -1.78
N PHE A 186 3.10 15.66 -2.45
CA PHE A 186 2.41 15.89 -3.71
C PHE A 186 0.94 16.20 -3.47
N GLU A 187 0.38 16.99 -4.37
CA GLU A 187 -1.06 17.24 -4.36
C GLU A 187 -1.84 16.01 -4.84
N GLU A 188 -3.17 16.10 -4.73
CA GLU A 188 -4.05 15.15 -5.40
C GLU A 188 -3.76 15.15 -6.90
N ILE A 189 -3.95 13.99 -7.53
CA ILE A 189 -3.63 13.74 -8.93
C ILE A 189 -4.96 13.63 -9.68
N PRO A 190 -5.47 14.72 -10.30
CA PRO A 190 -6.74 14.69 -10.99
C PRO A 190 -6.69 13.71 -12.16
N SER A 191 -7.82 13.07 -12.45
CA SER A 191 -7.94 12.23 -13.64
C SER A 191 -7.64 13.01 -14.92
N THR A 192 -6.88 12.38 -15.80
CA THR A 192 -6.61 12.86 -17.16
C THR A 192 -7.48 12.16 -18.20
N HIS A 193 -8.10 11.03 -17.85
CA HIS A 193 -8.93 10.22 -18.76
C HIS A 193 -10.44 10.28 -18.47
N GLY A 194 -10.85 10.96 -17.39
CA GLY A 194 -12.24 11.25 -17.06
C GLY A 194 -12.65 10.81 -15.66
N LEU A 195 -12.11 9.69 -15.16
CA LEU A 195 -12.26 9.28 -13.76
C LEU A 195 -11.08 8.45 -13.26
N ILE A 196 -10.86 8.50 -11.94
CA ILE A 196 -10.05 7.52 -11.23
C ILE A 196 -10.97 6.40 -10.71
N LEU A 197 -10.61 5.16 -10.99
CA LEU A 197 -11.35 3.97 -10.56
C LEU A 197 -10.52 3.17 -9.57
N SER A 198 -11.08 2.94 -8.38
CA SER A 198 -10.55 1.94 -7.45
C SER A 198 -11.23 0.61 -7.73
N VAL A 199 -10.44 -0.42 -8.01
CA VAL A 199 -10.88 -1.76 -8.36
C VAL A 199 -10.40 -2.72 -7.27
N LEU A 200 -11.33 -3.48 -6.70
CA LEU A 200 -11.05 -4.64 -5.84
C LEU A 200 -11.78 -5.85 -6.40
N VAL A 201 -11.07 -6.97 -6.56
CA VAL A 201 -11.65 -8.23 -7.03
C VAL A 201 -11.11 -9.37 -6.19
N THR A 202 -11.98 -10.15 -5.57
CA THR A 202 -11.64 -11.33 -4.77
C THR A 202 -12.38 -12.53 -5.32
N ALA A 203 -11.84 -13.73 -5.09
CA ALA A 203 -12.58 -14.96 -5.34
C ALA A 203 -13.88 -14.98 -4.51
N ALA A 204 -14.96 -15.48 -5.11
CA ALA A 204 -16.15 -15.86 -4.36
C ALA A 204 -15.86 -17.13 -3.52
N ALA A 205 -16.67 -17.35 -2.48
CA ALA A 205 -16.50 -18.52 -1.63
C ALA A 205 -16.72 -19.81 -2.44
N GLY A 206 -15.73 -20.71 -2.44
CA GLY A 206 -15.79 -21.96 -3.21
C GLY A 206 -15.64 -21.80 -4.73
N ALA A 207 -15.25 -20.62 -5.21
CA ALA A 207 -15.02 -20.40 -6.64
C ALA A 207 -13.90 -21.30 -7.19
N ASP A 208 -14.05 -21.74 -8.44
CA ASP A 208 -13.00 -22.46 -9.13
C ASP A 208 -11.77 -21.56 -9.33
N THR A 209 -10.59 -22.06 -8.96
CA THR A 209 -9.35 -21.28 -8.98
C THR A 209 -8.93 -20.91 -10.41
N SER A 210 -9.20 -21.78 -11.40
CA SER A 210 -8.83 -21.53 -12.79
C SER A 210 -9.76 -20.49 -13.44
N ALA A 211 -11.06 -20.56 -13.13
CA ALA A 211 -12.03 -19.56 -13.55
C ALA A 211 -11.71 -18.19 -12.95
N PHE A 212 -11.44 -18.12 -11.64
CA PHE A 212 -11.03 -16.88 -10.98
C PHE A 212 -9.79 -16.27 -11.63
N ARG A 213 -8.76 -17.10 -11.85
CA ARG A 213 -7.54 -16.68 -12.56
C ARG A 213 -7.85 -16.12 -13.94
N SER A 214 -8.67 -16.80 -14.73
CA SER A 214 -9.04 -16.34 -16.08
C SER A 214 -9.74 -14.97 -16.05
N VAL A 215 -10.58 -14.72 -15.05
CA VAL A 215 -11.24 -13.41 -14.89
C VAL A 215 -10.23 -12.31 -14.57
N ILE A 216 -9.28 -12.56 -13.66
CA ILE A 216 -8.23 -11.59 -13.32
C ILE A 216 -7.33 -11.32 -14.53
N GLU A 217 -6.93 -12.35 -15.27
CA GLU A 217 -6.12 -12.22 -16.48
C GLU A 217 -6.85 -11.42 -17.59
N ASP A 218 -8.15 -11.63 -17.78
CA ASP A 218 -8.96 -10.83 -18.73
C ASP A 218 -9.06 -9.36 -18.31
N ILE A 219 -9.27 -9.08 -17.02
CA ILE A 219 -9.29 -7.71 -16.48
C ILE A 219 -7.95 -7.01 -16.73
N ILE A 220 -6.84 -7.68 -16.40
CA ILE A 220 -5.50 -7.11 -16.61
C ILE A 220 -5.24 -6.87 -18.10
N ALA A 221 -5.61 -7.81 -18.96
CA ALA A 221 -5.46 -7.67 -20.41
C ALA A 221 -6.30 -6.51 -20.97
N LEU A 222 -7.51 -6.30 -20.46
CA LEU A 222 -8.36 -5.17 -20.85
C LEU A 222 -7.72 -3.82 -20.49
N VAL A 223 -7.16 -3.72 -19.27
CA VAL A 223 -6.47 -2.50 -18.81
C VAL A 223 -5.21 -2.24 -19.62
N GLU A 224 -4.33 -3.25 -19.81
CA GLU A 224 -3.06 -3.10 -20.53
C GLU A 224 -3.23 -2.77 -22.01
N ARG A 225 -4.32 -3.22 -22.65
CA ARG A 225 -4.62 -2.90 -24.07
C ARG A 225 -5.17 -1.49 -24.28
N SER A 226 -5.53 -0.78 -23.22
CA SER A 226 -6.14 0.55 -23.31
C SER A 226 -5.05 1.63 -23.26
N PRO A 227 -4.66 2.26 -24.39
CA PRO A 227 -3.51 3.14 -24.44
C PRO A 227 -3.70 4.35 -23.51
N ASN A 228 -2.70 4.62 -22.66
CA ASN A 228 -2.70 5.67 -21.64
C ASN A 228 -3.69 5.50 -20.47
N ALA A 229 -4.63 4.55 -20.54
CA ALA A 229 -5.52 4.25 -19.43
C ALA A 229 -4.85 3.29 -18.44
N GLY A 230 -5.03 3.54 -17.15
CA GLY A 230 -4.65 2.62 -16.08
C GLY A 230 -3.48 3.05 -15.20
N ARG A 231 -2.70 4.07 -15.59
CA ARG A 231 -1.69 4.67 -14.70
C ARG A 231 -2.19 6.00 -14.12
N PRO A 232 -2.43 6.08 -12.81
CA PRO A 232 -2.92 7.32 -12.18
C PRO A 232 -1.89 8.43 -12.08
N VAL A 233 -0.59 8.10 -12.16
CA VAL A 233 0.47 9.11 -12.05
C VAL A 233 0.90 9.56 -13.46
N PRO A 234 0.79 10.86 -13.80
CA PRO A 234 1.16 11.36 -15.11
C PRO A 234 2.67 11.27 -15.34
N ALA A 235 3.10 11.20 -16.60
CA ALA A 235 4.51 11.04 -16.97
C ALA A 235 5.44 12.15 -16.44
N GLY A 236 4.90 13.37 -16.26
CA GLY A 236 5.61 14.51 -15.67
C GLY A 236 5.61 14.54 -14.13
N GLY A 237 5.07 13.50 -13.49
CA GLY A 237 4.80 13.47 -12.05
C GLY A 237 3.64 14.37 -11.64
N PRO A 238 3.12 14.19 -10.41
CA PRO A 238 2.05 15.01 -9.88
C PRO A 238 2.51 16.44 -9.61
N ALA A 239 1.57 17.37 -9.64
CA ALA A 239 1.85 18.77 -9.35
C ALA A 239 2.36 18.95 -7.90
N MET A 240 3.27 19.90 -7.72
CA MET A 240 3.73 20.34 -6.41
C MET A 240 3.33 21.79 -6.20
N THR A 241 2.76 22.06 -5.04
CA THR A 241 2.51 23.43 -4.54
C THR A 241 3.27 23.62 -3.23
N TRP A 242 3.47 24.87 -2.83
CA TRP A 242 4.04 25.20 -1.53
C TRP A 242 3.17 26.22 -0.79
N PRO A 243 2.84 25.99 0.49
CA PRO A 243 3.14 24.78 1.27
C PRO A 243 2.35 23.55 0.78
N PRO A 244 2.92 22.34 0.84
CA PRO A 244 2.23 21.14 0.36
C PRO A 244 1.05 20.80 1.28
N ALA A 245 -0.05 20.28 0.71
CA ALA A 245 -1.25 19.93 1.49
C ALA A 245 -0.97 18.93 2.63
N GLY A 246 0.04 18.06 2.50
CA GLY A 246 0.43 17.11 3.53
C GLY A 246 1.49 17.60 4.53
N LEU A 247 1.88 18.88 4.52
CA LEU A 247 2.91 19.43 5.43
C LEU A 247 2.60 19.13 6.91
N GLY A 248 1.33 19.28 7.31
CA GLY A 248 0.90 19.01 8.68
C GLY A 248 1.10 17.54 9.09
N TYR A 249 0.87 16.60 8.16
CA TYR A 249 1.09 15.18 8.40
C TYR A 249 2.58 14.83 8.45
N GLU A 250 3.42 15.42 7.57
CA GLU A 250 4.89 15.23 7.64
C GLU A 250 5.47 15.74 8.97
N ILE A 251 4.95 16.87 9.49
CA ILE A 251 5.33 17.37 10.81
C ILE A 251 4.96 16.37 11.90
N ARG A 252 3.73 15.82 11.89
CA ARG A 252 3.29 14.84 12.89
C ARG A 252 4.07 13.52 12.81
N ALA A 253 4.38 13.06 11.60
CA ALA A 253 5.12 11.82 11.39
C ALA A 253 6.57 11.94 11.87
N GLY A 254 7.27 13.04 11.57
CA GLY A 254 8.69 13.19 11.89
C GLY A 254 9.00 13.77 13.29
N ARG A 255 8.00 14.29 14.01
CA ARG A 255 8.23 15.03 15.27
C ARG A 255 8.81 14.12 16.35
N GLY A 256 8.26 12.91 16.50
CA GLY A 256 8.47 12.09 17.69
C GLY A 256 8.24 12.90 18.98
N ALA A 257 9.15 12.77 19.94
CA ALA A 257 9.11 13.51 21.20
C ALA A 257 9.59 14.98 21.13
N LYS A 258 9.94 15.51 19.95
CA LYS A 258 10.56 16.85 19.81
C LYS A 258 9.54 17.99 20.00
N SER A 259 10.05 19.20 20.29
CA SER A 259 9.24 20.42 20.37
C SER A 259 8.59 20.74 19.02
N LEU A 260 7.26 20.90 19.01
CA LEU A 260 6.45 21.09 17.81
C LEU A 260 6.88 22.31 16.98
N SER A 261 7.20 23.43 17.63
CA SER A 261 7.57 24.69 16.96
C SER A 261 8.89 24.59 16.19
N ARG A 262 9.95 24.06 16.82
CA ARG A 262 11.27 23.88 16.21
C ARG A 262 11.22 22.86 15.07
N PHE A 263 10.52 21.75 15.29
CA PHE A 263 10.39 20.73 14.26
C PHE A 263 9.56 21.22 13.07
N ARG A 264 8.47 21.95 13.31
CA ARG A 264 7.67 22.59 12.26
C ARG A 264 8.51 23.52 11.40
N LEU A 265 9.33 24.40 12.00
CA LEU A 265 10.21 25.30 11.25
C LEU A 265 11.18 24.50 10.37
N TRP A 266 11.85 23.50 10.93
CA TRP A 266 12.77 22.64 10.18
C TRP A 266 12.11 21.93 9.00
N VAL A 267 10.94 21.29 9.19
CA VAL A 267 10.20 20.61 8.09
C VAL A 267 9.74 21.63 7.04
N THR A 268 9.30 22.81 7.47
CA THR A 268 8.80 23.85 6.55
C THR A 268 9.94 24.38 5.68
N THR A 269 11.10 24.66 6.27
CA THR A 269 12.30 25.08 5.52
C THR A 269 12.80 23.97 4.60
N ARG A 270 12.81 22.71 5.06
CA ARG A 270 13.21 21.56 4.24
C ARG A 270 12.29 21.38 3.03
N THR A 271 10.98 21.43 3.22
CA THR A 271 10.00 21.28 2.13
C THR A 271 10.03 22.45 1.16
N LEU A 272 10.26 23.68 1.63
CA LEU A 272 10.50 24.84 0.77
C LEU A 272 11.76 24.65 -0.09
N PHE A 273 12.87 24.19 0.51
CA PHE A 273 14.11 23.92 -0.22
C PHE A 273 13.89 22.86 -1.31
N VAL A 274 13.26 21.74 -0.99
CA VAL A 274 12.92 20.70 -1.97
C VAL A 274 12.01 21.25 -3.08
N PHE A 275 10.99 22.05 -2.72
CA PHE A 275 10.10 22.67 -3.70
C PHE A 275 10.87 23.57 -4.67
N VAL A 276 11.80 24.40 -4.19
CA VAL A 276 12.65 25.25 -5.04
C VAL A 276 13.51 24.40 -5.99
N LEU A 277 14.15 23.34 -5.49
CA LEU A 277 14.95 22.46 -6.35
C LEU A 277 14.10 21.83 -7.46
N MET A 278 12.92 21.33 -7.13
CA MET A 278 12.02 20.71 -8.09
C MET A 278 11.44 21.72 -9.09
N ARG A 279 11.00 22.89 -8.60
CA ARG A 279 10.33 23.93 -9.40
C ARG A 279 11.25 24.58 -10.43
N PHE A 280 12.54 24.68 -10.11
CA PHE A 280 13.56 25.27 -10.99
C PHE A 280 14.48 24.22 -11.63
N GLY A 281 14.25 22.93 -11.38
CA GLY A 281 15.06 21.84 -11.97
C GLY A 281 16.53 21.84 -11.52
N ILE A 282 16.82 22.35 -10.32
CA ILE A 282 18.19 22.49 -9.81
C ILE A 282 18.68 21.13 -9.33
N SER A 283 19.80 20.67 -9.89
CA SER A 283 20.47 19.43 -9.47
C SER A 283 21.55 19.74 -8.43
N ILE A 284 21.57 18.99 -7.33
CA ILE A 284 22.51 19.20 -6.22
C ILE A 284 22.84 17.90 -5.50
N GLY A 285 24.12 17.67 -5.18
CA GLY A 285 24.54 16.54 -4.33
C GLY A 285 24.09 15.15 -4.84
N GLY A 286 24.04 14.94 -6.15
CA GLY A 286 23.56 13.71 -6.78
C GLY A 286 22.03 13.63 -6.99
N PHE A 287 21.27 14.58 -6.47
CA PHE A 287 19.84 14.71 -6.75
C PHE A 287 19.61 15.38 -8.12
N VAL A 288 18.82 14.73 -8.97
CA VAL A 288 18.39 15.26 -10.28
C VAL A 288 16.86 15.23 -10.33
N PRO A 289 16.16 16.39 -10.30
CA PRO A 289 14.70 16.45 -10.24
C PRO A 289 13.99 15.64 -11.32
N LYS A 290 14.46 15.73 -12.57
CA LYS A 290 13.87 15.00 -13.70
C LYS A 290 13.96 13.48 -13.52
N THR A 291 15.11 13.00 -13.06
CA THR A 291 15.33 11.57 -12.76
C THR A 291 14.46 11.12 -11.59
N TYR A 292 14.36 11.93 -10.54
CA TYR A 292 13.49 11.64 -9.41
C TYR A 292 12.02 11.52 -9.83
N VAL A 293 11.52 12.44 -10.67
CA VAL A 293 10.14 12.38 -11.20
C VAL A 293 9.92 11.12 -12.05
N GLN A 294 10.87 10.79 -12.92
CA GLN A 294 10.79 9.58 -13.72
C GLN A 294 10.71 8.33 -12.84
N GLN A 295 11.63 8.21 -11.87
CA GLN A 295 11.65 7.09 -10.92
C GLN A 295 10.37 7.03 -10.09
N LEU A 296 9.83 8.18 -9.70
CA LEU A 296 8.57 8.26 -8.97
C LEU A 296 7.41 7.65 -9.77
N VAL A 297 7.29 7.98 -11.06
CA VAL A 297 6.27 7.41 -11.94
C VAL A 297 6.50 5.90 -12.14
N GLU A 298 7.75 5.50 -12.41
CA GLU A 298 8.12 4.10 -12.63
C GLU A 298 7.90 3.22 -11.39
N ASN A 299 8.16 3.76 -10.20
CA ASN A 299 8.04 3.05 -8.92
C ASN A 299 6.63 3.11 -8.33
N SER A 300 5.65 3.76 -8.97
CA SER A 300 4.31 3.94 -8.38
C SER A 300 3.58 2.62 -8.17
N ASP A 301 3.11 2.37 -6.94
CA ASP A 301 2.34 1.19 -6.53
C ASP A 301 0.83 1.43 -6.68
N PHE A 302 0.35 1.34 -7.92
CA PHE A 302 -1.08 1.50 -8.27
C PHE A 302 -1.81 0.18 -8.54
N ARG A 303 -1.09 -0.95 -8.52
CA ARG A 303 -1.65 -2.28 -8.77
C ARG A 303 -0.90 -3.35 -8.00
N LYS A 304 -1.65 -4.24 -7.37
CA LYS A 304 -1.12 -5.30 -6.51
C LYS A 304 -2.09 -6.46 -6.37
N TYR A 305 -1.58 -7.56 -5.84
CA TYR A 305 -2.33 -8.79 -5.61
C TYR A 305 -2.00 -9.33 -4.22
N ASP A 306 -3.02 -9.45 -3.37
CA ASP A 306 -2.93 -9.91 -1.98
C ASP A 306 -4.10 -10.83 -1.62
N ASP A 307 -4.21 -11.97 -2.32
CA ASP A 307 -5.44 -12.80 -2.42
C ASP A 307 -6.63 -12.10 -3.13
N SER A 308 -6.50 -10.80 -3.38
CA SER A 308 -7.41 -9.97 -4.16
C SER A 308 -6.62 -9.13 -5.15
N LEU A 309 -7.18 -8.92 -6.35
CA LEU A 309 -6.66 -7.91 -7.27
C LEU A 309 -7.05 -6.54 -6.74
N ARG A 310 -6.07 -5.63 -6.59
CA ARG A 310 -6.30 -4.22 -6.27
C ARG A 310 -5.66 -3.33 -7.31
N MET A 311 -6.42 -2.36 -7.83
CA MET A 311 -5.90 -1.38 -8.80
C MET A 311 -6.49 0.01 -8.56
N ILE A 312 -5.68 1.04 -8.79
CA ILE A 312 -6.13 2.42 -8.99
C ILE A 312 -5.84 2.78 -10.44
N LEU A 313 -6.88 3.05 -11.22
CA LEU A 313 -6.80 3.30 -12.64
C LEU A 313 -7.21 4.73 -12.93
N ASP A 314 -6.45 5.47 -13.74
CA ASP A 314 -6.98 6.64 -14.46
C ASP A 314 -7.55 6.15 -15.79
N CYS A 315 -8.87 6.16 -15.94
CA CYS A 315 -9.55 5.52 -17.07
C CYS A 315 -10.70 6.36 -17.61
N THR A 316 -11.11 6.03 -18.84
CA THR A 316 -12.32 6.58 -19.43
C THR A 316 -13.57 5.93 -18.82
N PRO A 317 -14.72 6.62 -18.84
CA PRO A 317 -16.01 5.99 -18.51
C PRO A 317 -16.33 4.74 -19.36
N ASP A 318 -15.79 4.63 -20.57
CA ASP A 318 -16.00 3.47 -21.44
C ASP A 318 -15.23 2.24 -20.95
N LEU A 319 -13.97 2.43 -20.54
CA LEU A 319 -13.17 1.34 -19.95
C LEU A 319 -13.77 0.90 -18.62
N GLU A 320 -14.21 1.85 -17.79
CA GLU A 320 -14.88 1.56 -16.53
C GLU A 320 -16.15 0.71 -16.73
N ARG A 321 -17.02 1.08 -17.67
CA ARG A 321 -18.21 0.27 -18.01
C ARG A 321 -17.84 -1.12 -18.54
N ALA A 322 -16.79 -1.22 -19.35
CA ALA A 322 -16.33 -2.49 -19.89
C ALA A 322 -15.74 -3.41 -18.80
N LEU A 323 -15.09 -2.85 -17.79
CA LEU A 323 -14.63 -3.56 -16.59
C LEU A 323 -15.81 -4.00 -15.74
N GLU A 324 -16.75 -3.10 -15.44
CA GLU A 324 -17.95 -3.38 -14.66
C GLU A 324 -18.76 -4.52 -15.29
N GLN A 325 -18.99 -4.50 -16.60
CA GLN A 325 -19.72 -5.56 -17.31
C GLN A 325 -19.09 -6.96 -17.12
N ARG A 326 -17.76 -7.06 -17.21
CA ARG A 326 -17.04 -8.33 -16.99
C ARG A 326 -17.17 -8.81 -15.54
N LEU A 327 -17.04 -7.87 -14.60
CA LEU A 327 -17.14 -8.15 -13.18
C LEU A 327 -18.56 -8.58 -12.79
N VAL A 328 -19.59 -7.92 -13.32
CA VAL A 328 -21.01 -8.31 -13.15
C VAL A 328 -21.25 -9.72 -13.67
N ALA A 329 -20.77 -10.03 -14.89
CA ALA A 329 -20.92 -11.36 -15.47
C ALA A 329 -20.25 -12.43 -14.61
N ALA A 330 -18.96 -12.25 -14.29
CA ALA A 330 -18.22 -13.20 -13.45
C ALA A 330 -18.78 -13.32 -12.03
N ALA A 331 -19.37 -12.25 -11.46
CA ALA A 331 -20.03 -12.30 -10.17
C ALA A 331 -21.36 -13.09 -10.24
N SER A 332 -22.13 -12.91 -11.32
CA SER A 332 -23.38 -13.67 -11.55
C SER A 332 -23.15 -15.17 -11.70
N GLU A 333 -21.96 -15.55 -12.17
CA GLU A 333 -21.51 -16.94 -12.27
C GLU A 333 -20.93 -17.49 -10.95
N GLY A 334 -20.82 -16.66 -9.91
CA GLY A 334 -20.25 -17.05 -8.62
C GLY A 334 -18.73 -17.22 -8.66
N THR A 335 -18.03 -16.62 -9.62
CA THR A 335 -16.57 -16.72 -9.76
C THR A 335 -15.86 -15.66 -8.91
N VAL A 336 -16.38 -14.42 -8.90
CA VAL A 336 -15.79 -13.28 -8.19
C VAL A 336 -16.78 -12.57 -7.28
N ARG A 337 -16.24 -11.85 -6.30
CA ARG A 337 -16.89 -10.68 -5.71
C ARG A 337 -16.01 -9.47 -6.00
N TYR A 338 -16.61 -8.31 -6.17
CA TYR A 338 -15.84 -7.13 -6.53
C TYR A 338 -16.36 -5.86 -5.84
N GLY A 339 -15.52 -4.84 -5.82
CA GLY A 339 -15.88 -3.50 -5.38
C GLY A 339 -15.27 -2.49 -6.33
N LEU A 340 -16.11 -1.62 -6.88
CA LEU A 340 -15.70 -0.49 -7.71
C LEU A 340 -16.01 0.81 -6.98
N HIS A 341 -15.08 1.76 -7.02
CA HIS A 341 -15.32 3.11 -6.49
C HIS A 341 -14.78 4.17 -7.44
N ARG A 342 -15.68 5.02 -7.94
CA ARG A 342 -15.37 6.14 -8.85
C ARG A 342 -14.99 7.37 -8.03
N GLN A 343 -13.97 8.07 -8.47
CA GLN A 343 -13.52 9.34 -7.90
C GLN A 343 -12.84 10.21 -8.97
N ASP A 344 -12.58 11.46 -8.64
CA ASP A 344 -12.03 12.48 -9.54
C ASP A 344 -10.51 12.59 -9.49
N ALA A 345 -9.88 12.13 -8.41
CA ALA A 345 -8.43 12.19 -8.24
C ALA A 345 -7.85 10.97 -7.53
N ALA A 346 -6.59 10.66 -7.81
CA ALA A 346 -5.76 9.74 -7.08
C ALA A 346 -4.92 10.51 -6.07
N MET A 347 -4.25 9.79 -5.19
CA MET A 347 -3.30 10.37 -4.27
C MET A 347 -2.10 9.48 -4.04
N MET A 348 -1.04 10.12 -3.55
CA MET A 348 0.24 9.50 -3.35
C MET A 348 0.69 9.67 -1.91
N THR A 349 1.09 8.56 -1.30
CA THR A 349 1.83 8.58 -0.04
C THR A 349 3.24 8.06 -0.29
N CYS A 350 4.24 8.91 -0.02
CA CYS A 350 5.63 8.63 -0.38
C CYS A 350 6.39 8.08 0.82
N PHE A 351 7.14 7.00 0.60
CA PHE A 351 8.18 6.55 1.50
C PHE A 351 9.53 6.66 0.80
N THR A 352 10.31 7.66 1.21
CA THR A 352 11.57 8.06 0.57
C THR A 352 12.66 8.21 1.64
N PRO A 353 13.24 7.10 2.13
CA PRO A 353 14.34 7.15 3.11
C PRO A 353 15.53 7.99 2.62
N SER A 354 15.79 7.95 1.31
CA SER A 354 16.76 8.82 0.64
C SER A 354 16.20 9.31 -0.69
N ALA A 355 16.30 10.61 -0.95
CA ALA A 355 15.86 11.22 -2.21
C ALA A 355 16.85 10.98 -3.37
N ILE A 356 18.06 10.51 -3.08
CA ILE A 356 19.11 10.23 -4.09
C ILE A 356 19.07 8.75 -4.50
N ARG A 357 18.60 7.87 -3.62
CA ARG A 357 18.39 6.46 -3.97
C ARG A 357 17.15 6.33 -4.84
N SER A 358 17.24 5.42 -5.80
CA SER A 358 16.16 5.14 -6.76
C SER A 358 15.09 4.21 -6.20
N ASP A 359 15.28 3.64 -5.01
CA ASP A 359 14.43 2.63 -4.37
C ASP A 359 13.29 3.22 -3.53
N HIS A 360 12.95 4.49 -3.77
CA HIS A 360 11.84 5.13 -3.10
C HIS A 360 10.50 4.55 -3.59
N VAL A 361 9.57 4.41 -2.66
CA VAL A 361 8.28 3.76 -2.86
C VAL A 361 7.16 4.81 -2.79
N HIS A 362 6.20 4.70 -3.72
CA HIS A 362 5.08 5.64 -3.81
C HIS A 362 3.77 4.87 -3.87
N PHE A 363 3.05 4.87 -2.76
CA PHE A 363 1.77 4.21 -2.63
C PHE A 363 0.69 5.04 -3.30
N ILE A 364 -0.04 4.43 -4.24
CA ILE A 364 -1.16 5.10 -4.89
C ILE A 364 -2.49 4.55 -4.37
N ASP A 365 -3.37 5.46 -4.01
CA ASP A 365 -4.75 5.19 -3.63
C ASP A 365 -5.68 6.27 -4.23
N GLY A 366 -6.96 6.14 -3.98
CA GLY A 366 -7.97 7.11 -4.35
C GLY A 366 -8.13 8.30 -3.42
N ALA A 367 -8.30 9.50 -3.97
CA ALA A 367 -8.49 10.71 -3.15
C ALA A 367 -9.80 10.70 -2.34
N ARG A 368 -10.81 9.92 -2.73
CA ARG A 368 -12.12 9.89 -2.05
C ARG A 368 -12.34 8.56 -1.34
N GLY A 369 -11.29 8.07 -0.68
CA GLY A 369 -11.30 6.84 0.11
C GLY A 369 -10.88 5.58 -0.63
N GLY A 370 -10.74 5.66 -1.96
CA GLY A 370 -10.05 4.66 -2.76
C GLY A 370 -10.40 3.20 -2.44
N TYR A 371 -9.37 2.42 -2.06
CA TYR A 371 -9.53 1.01 -1.70
C TYR A 371 -10.53 0.77 -0.56
N ALA A 372 -10.58 1.62 0.48
CA ALA A 372 -11.50 1.43 1.60
C ALA A 372 -12.98 1.62 1.17
N SER A 373 -13.24 2.55 0.26
CA SER A 373 -14.57 2.75 -0.35
C SER A 373 -14.95 1.57 -1.25
N ALA A 374 -14.02 1.11 -2.10
CA ALA A 374 -14.22 -0.09 -2.92
C ALA A 374 -14.47 -1.33 -2.05
N ALA A 375 -13.77 -1.47 -0.92
CA ALA A 375 -13.96 -2.58 0.02
C ALA A 375 -15.34 -2.55 0.69
N THR A 376 -15.95 -1.38 0.82
CA THR A 376 -17.32 -1.24 1.30
C THR A 376 -18.33 -1.74 0.28
N ALA A 377 -18.16 -1.37 -1.00
CA ALA A 377 -18.98 -1.90 -2.09
C ALA A 377 -18.86 -3.43 -2.19
N LEU A 378 -17.64 -3.97 -2.05
CA LEU A 378 -17.39 -5.41 -2.02
C LEU A 378 -18.14 -6.13 -0.89
N LYS A 379 -18.19 -5.55 0.32
CA LYS A 379 -18.92 -6.11 1.46
C LYS A 379 -20.43 -6.05 1.27
N ALA A 380 -20.94 -5.03 0.58
CA ALA A 380 -22.37 -4.93 0.27
C ALA A 380 -22.84 -6.02 -0.70
N MET A 381 -21.94 -6.57 -1.53
CA MET A 381 -22.23 -7.72 -2.39
C MET A 381 -22.24 -9.07 -1.66
N SER A 382 -21.74 -9.14 -0.43
CA SER A 382 -21.71 -10.38 0.37
C SER A 382 -22.99 -10.64 1.18
N VAL A 383 -24.12 -10.08 0.75
CA VAL A 383 -25.46 -10.32 1.32
C VAL A 383 -26.26 -11.26 0.43
#